data_AF-A0A973JU22-F1
#
_entry.id   AF-A0A973JU22-F1
#
_cell.length_a   1.000
_cell.length_b   1.000
_cell.length_c   1.000
_cell.angle_alpha   90.00
_cell.angle_beta   90.00
_cell.angle_gamma   90.00
#
_symmetry.space_group_name_H-M   'P 1'
#
loop_
_entity.id
_entity.type
_entity.pdbx_description
1 polymer ?
#
loop_
_entity_poly.entity_id
_entity_poly.type
_entity_poly.pdbx_seq_one_letter_code
_entity_poly.pdbx_strand_id
1 'polypeptide(L)'
;MKIDGPALLVRIYIGESDHHDGRPLYEAIVQLLRQRGLAGATVLRGVEGFGRNARVHTTRILHLSSDLPILIEVVDEEARIRAVLPELDGMVGEGLITLERVEVIAYRSPDKEVGS
;
A
#
# COMPACT_ATOMS: atom_id res chain seq x y z
N MET A 1 -6.75 18.48 -7.00
CA MET A 1 -7.13 17.21 -7.68
C MET A 1 -8.48 16.81 -7.13
N LYS A 2 -9.39 16.28 -7.94
CA LYS A 2 -10.70 15.80 -7.49
C LYS A 2 -10.93 14.45 -8.16
N ILE A 3 -11.18 13.42 -7.36
CA ILE A 3 -11.62 12.13 -7.86
C ILE A 3 -13.12 12.02 -7.54
N ASP A 4 -13.94 11.85 -8.56
CA ASP A 4 -15.36 11.59 -8.45
C ASP A 4 -15.79 10.52 -9.47
N GLY A 5 -16.65 9.60 -9.04
CA GLY A 5 -17.10 8.50 -9.89
C GLY A 5 -16.15 7.28 -9.88
N PRO A 6 -16.10 6.49 -10.98
CA PRO A 6 -15.37 5.22 -11.01
C PRO A 6 -13.86 5.36 -10.78
N ALA A 7 -13.33 4.55 -9.88
CA ALA A 7 -11.91 4.51 -9.53
C ALA A 7 -11.46 3.07 -9.22
N LEU A 8 -10.17 2.90 -8.94
CA LEU A 8 -9.61 1.65 -8.42
C LEU A 8 -9.11 1.84 -6.99
N LEU A 9 -9.41 0.85 -6.14
CA LEU A 9 -8.79 0.65 -4.86
C LEU A 9 -7.67 -0.38 -5.00
N VAL A 10 -6.45 0.03 -4.66
CA VAL A 10 -5.30 -0.86 -4.50
C VAL A 10 -5.17 -1.22 -3.03
N ARG A 11 -4.99 -2.51 -2.74
CA ARG A 11 -4.59 -3.00 -1.42
C ARG A 11 -3.28 -3.74 -1.52
N ILE A 12 -2.31 -3.33 -0.71
CA ILE A 12 -0.97 -3.94 -0.66
C ILE A 12 -0.78 -4.51 0.74
N TYR A 13 -0.58 -5.83 0.82
CA TYR A 13 -0.36 -6.58 2.04
C TYR A 13 1.10 -7.01 2.10
N ILE A 14 1.80 -6.59 3.15
CA ILE A 14 3.21 -6.89 3.41
C ILE A 14 3.44 -7.14 4.90
N GLY A 15 4.62 -7.62 5.28
CA GLY A 15 5.07 -7.69 6.67
C GLY A 15 5.53 -6.32 7.18
N GLU A 16 5.39 -6.06 8.48
CA GLU A 16 5.95 -4.87 9.14
C GLU A 16 7.48 -4.86 9.08
N SER A 17 8.10 -6.04 9.06
CA SER A 17 9.55 -6.25 9.05
C SER A 17 10.14 -6.20 7.63
N ASP A 18 9.32 -6.03 6.59
CA ASP A 18 9.79 -5.96 5.21
C ASP A 18 10.55 -4.64 4.96
N HIS A 19 11.64 -4.72 4.20
CA HIS A 19 12.50 -3.58 3.90
C HIS A 19 12.79 -3.47 2.41
N HIS A 20 12.99 -2.23 1.95
CA HIS A 20 13.41 -1.92 0.59
C HIS A 20 14.50 -0.86 0.65
N ASP A 21 15.72 -1.17 0.19
CA ASP A 21 16.89 -0.28 0.28
C ASP A 21 17.17 0.25 1.71
N GLY A 22 17.03 -0.61 2.71
CA GLY A 22 17.37 -0.29 4.11
C GLY A 22 16.33 0.55 4.86
N ARG A 23 15.17 0.84 4.26
CA ARG A 23 14.02 1.49 4.91
C ARG A 23 12.82 0.52 4.98
N PRO A 24 11.89 0.69 5.94
CA PRO A 24 10.67 -0.11 5.98
C PRO A 24 9.90 -0.02 4.66
N LEU A 25 9.47 -1.17 4.13
CA LEU A 25 8.85 -1.27 2.80
C LEU A 25 7.57 -0.43 2.71
N TYR A 26 6.76 -0.39 3.77
CA TYR A 26 5.54 0.42 3.77
C TYR A 26 5.82 1.92 3.64
N GLU A 27 6.88 2.44 4.26
CA GLU A 27 7.29 3.83 4.13
C GLU A 27 7.79 4.11 2.71
N ALA A 28 8.59 3.19 2.16
CA ALA A 28 9.08 3.27 0.80
C ALA A 28 7.94 3.35 -0.23
N ILE A 29 6.91 2.51 -0.06
CA ILE A 29 5.72 2.49 -0.90
C ILE A 29 4.94 3.81 -0.77
N VAL A 30 4.66 4.29 0.45
CA VAL A 30 3.97 5.58 0.66
C VAL A 30 4.74 6.73 0.00
N GLN A 31 6.07 6.72 0.11
CA GLN A 31 6.91 7.72 -0.53
C GLN A 31 6.83 7.64 -2.06
N LEU A 32 6.88 6.44 -2.66
CA LEU A 32 6.69 6.25 -4.09
C LEU A 32 5.34 6.80 -4.55
N LEU A 33 4.25 6.41 -3.87
CA LEU A 33 2.89 6.84 -4.22
C LEU A 33 2.75 8.37 -4.17
N ARG A 34 3.35 9.00 -3.14
CA ARG A 34 3.42 10.45 -3.01
C ARG A 34 4.23 11.11 -4.13
N GLN A 35 5.38 10.54 -4.50
CA GLN A 35 6.23 11.05 -5.60
C GLN A 35 5.54 10.94 -6.96
N ARG A 36 4.75 9.89 -7.17
CA ARG A 36 3.88 9.72 -8.35
C ARG A 36 2.61 10.58 -8.27
N GLY A 37 2.41 11.31 -7.17
CA GLY A 37 1.35 12.29 -6.99
C GLY A 37 -0.03 11.69 -6.82
N LEU A 38 -0.15 10.42 -6.41
CA LEU A 38 -1.45 9.79 -6.19
C LEU A 38 -2.25 10.55 -5.11
N ALA A 39 -3.58 10.44 -5.19
CA ALA A 39 -4.48 11.27 -4.39
C ALA A 39 -4.37 11.08 -2.88
N GLY A 40 -3.87 9.92 -2.43
CA GLY A 40 -3.60 9.61 -1.03
C GLY A 40 -3.26 8.14 -0.83
N ALA A 41 -2.73 7.82 0.35
CA ALA A 41 -2.50 6.45 0.79
C ALA A 41 -2.81 6.35 2.29
N THR A 42 -3.40 5.24 2.71
CA THR A 42 -3.66 4.94 4.12
C THR A 42 -2.90 3.68 4.50
N VAL A 43 -2.21 3.71 5.64
CA VAL A 43 -1.49 2.55 6.17
C VAL A 43 -2.20 2.06 7.43
N LEU A 44 -2.51 0.77 7.46
CA LEU A 44 -3.17 0.07 8.55
C LEU A 44 -2.23 -1.03 9.05
N ARG A 45 -2.10 -1.15 10.37
CA ARG A 45 -1.39 -2.25 11.02
C ARG A 45 -2.39 -3.24 11.57
N GLY A 46 -2.31 -4.49 11.14
CA GLY A 46 -3.13 -5.56 11.70
C GLY A 46 -2.61 -6.04 13.05
N VAL A 47 -3.50 -6.65 13.82
CA VAL A 47 -3.16 -7.27 15.12
C VAL A 47 -2.60 -8.69 14.96
N GLU A 48 -2.99 -9.37 13.88
CA GLU A 48 -2.58 -10.73 13.52
C GLU A 48 -2.85 -10.94 12.03
N GLY A 49 -2.11 -11.83 11.38
CA GLY A 49 -2.34 -12.24 10.00
C GLY A 49 -1.62 -13.54 9.68
N PHE A 50 -2.06 -14.24 8.64
CA PHE A 50 -1.38 -15.41 8.11
C PHE A 50 -1.19 -15.26 6.61
N GLY A 51 -0.08 -15.79 6.09
CA GLY A 51 0.28 -15.66 4.69
C GLY A 51 1.19 -16.79 4.24
N ARG A 52 1.59 -16.75 2.96
CA ARG A 52 2.36 -17.81 2.31
C ARG A 52 3.72 -18.08 2.98
N ASN A 53 4.25 -17.10 3.71
CA ASN A 53 5.51 -17.19 4.47
C ASN A 53 5.37 -17.78 5.89
N ALA A 54 4.18 -18.22 6.30
CA ALA A 54 3.99 -18.94 7.56
C ALA A 54 4.63 -20.36 7.57
N ARG A 55 5.33 -20.79 6.51
CA ARG A 55 5.97 -22.12 6.46
C ARG A 55 7.42 -22.08 5.95
N VAL A 56 8.26 -22.64 6.82
CA VAL A 56 9.65 -23.13 6.65
C VAL A 56 10.76 -22.14 6.98
N HIS A 57 10.84 -21.75 8.26
CA HIS A 57 12.12 -21.78 8.95
C HIS A 57 12.23 -23.12 9.68
N THR A 58 12.68 -24.14 8.96
CA THR A 58 13.07 -25.41 9.56
C THR A 58 14.15 -25.18 10.61
N THR A 59 13.89 -25.68 11.81
CA THR A 59 14.83 -25.88 12.93
C THR A 59 15.25 -24.67 13.79
N ARG A 60 14.65 -23.49 13.63
CA ARG A 60 14.68 -22.47 14.69
C ARG A 60 13.27 -21.93 14.90
N ILE A 61 12.63 -22.45 15.94
CA ILE A 61 11.74 -21.73 16.87
C ILE A 61 10.56 -21.00 16.21
N LEU A 62 9.36 -21.46 16.56
CA LEU A 62 8.07 -20.78 16.44
C LEU A 62 8.13 -19.23 16.46
N HIS A 63 8.34 -18.58 15.32
CA HIS A 63 8.15 -17.13 15.14
C HIS A 63 6.92 -16.86 14.29
N LEU A 64 5.78 -17.43 14.69
CA LEU A 64 4.47 -17.10 14.11
C LEU A 64 3.89 -15.79 14.67
N SER A 65 4.65 -14.97 15.42
CA SER A 65 4.06 -13.89 16.23
C SER A 65 4.89 -12.60 16.42
N SER A 66 5.67 -12.16 15.44
CA SER A 66 6.31 -10.82 15.54
C SER A 66 6.22 -9.94 14.30
N ASP A 67 5.97 -10.53 13.12
CA ASP A 67 5.84 -9.75 11.89
C ASP A 67 4.36 -9.46 11.62
N LEU A 68 3.89 -8.30 12.09
CA LEU A 68 2.50 -7.90 11.95
C LEU A 68 2.19 -7.52 10.51
N PRO A 69 0.99 -7.87 9.99
CA PRO A 69 0.64 -7.48 8.63
C PRO A 69 0.43 -5.97 8.54
N ILE A 70 1.00 -5.36 7.52
CA ILE A 70 0.73 -3.99 7.11
C ILE A 70 -0.12 -4.02 5.84
N LEU A 71 -1.22 -3.27 5.85
CA LEU A 71 -2.07 -3.01 4.70
C LEU A 71 -1.91 -1.55 4.27
N ILE A 72 -1.58 -1.34 3.01
CA ILE A 72 -1.56 -0.01 2.38
C ILE A 72 -2.71 0.06 1.39
N GLU A 73 -3.60 1.03 1.58
CA GLU A 73 -4.75 1.29 0.71
C GLU A 73 -4.58 2.60 -0.05
N VAL A 74 -4.89 2.56 -1.35
CA VAL A 74 -4.85 3.72 -2.25
C VAL A 74 -6.07 3.70 -3.15
N VAL A 75 -6.79 4.82 -3.24
CA VAL A 75 -7.88 4.99 -4.20
C VAL A 75 -7.50 6.10 -5.17
N ASP A 76 -7.47 5.78 -6.46
CA ASP A 76 -7.19 6.75 -7.52
C ASP A 76 -7.80 6.32 -8.87
N GLU A 77 -7.71 7.19 -9.86
CA GLU A 77 -8.08 6.91 -11.23
C GLU A 77 -7.32 5.69 -11.78
N GLU A 78 -8.00 4.86 -12.56
CA GLU A 78 -7.44 3.61 -13.10
C GLU A 78 -6.10 3.82 -13.83
N ALA A 79 -5.99 4.89 -14.63
CA ALA A 79 -4.77 5.19 -15.38
C ALA A 79 -3.57 5.45 -14.45
N ARG A 80 -3.79 6.16 -13.33
CA ARG A 80 -2.74 6.49 -12.36
C ARG A 80 -2.31 5.27 -11.57
N ILE A 81 -3.26 4.44 -11.14
CA ILE A 81 -2.98 3.16 -10.51
C ILE A 81 -2.15 2.28 -11.44
N ARG A 82 -2.60 2.08 -12.68
CA ARG A 82 -1.89 1.23 -13.64
C ARG A 82 -0.47 1.69 -13.95
N ALA A 83 -0.22 3.01 -13.92
CA ALA A 83 1.10 3.56 -14.14
C ALA A 83 2.12 3.22 -13.02
N VAL A 84 1.66 3.08 -11.77
CA VAL A 84 2.55 2.79 -10.62
C VAL A 84 2.67 1.29 -10.32
N LEU A 85 1.77 0.45 -10.84
CA LEU A 85 1.78 -1.01 -10.60
C LEU A 85 3.13 -1.69 -10.89
N PRO A 86 3.83 -1.42 -12.01
CA PRO A 86 5.12 -2.08 -12.28
C PRO A 86 6.19 -1.77 -11.22
N GLU A 87 6.17 -0.58 -10.66
CA GLU A 87 7.11 -0.18 -9.60
C GLU A 87 6.73 -0.85 -8.27
N LEU A 88 5.44 -0.92 -7.95
CA LEU A 88 4.95 -1.64 -6.77
C LEU A 88 5.29 -3.13 -6.84
N ASP A 89 5.08 -3.76 -8.00
CA ASP A 89 5.43 -5.16 -8.26
C ASP A 89 6.94 -5.41 -8.09
N GLY A 90 7.78 -4.47 -8.54
CA GLY A 90 9.23 -4.54 -8.32
C GLY A 90 9.68 -4.33 -6.87
N MET A 91 8.90 -3.63 -6.04
CA MET A 91 9.21 -3.39 -4.63
C MET A 91 8.71 -4.50 -3.72
N VAL A 92 7.54 -5.08 -4.01
CA VAL A 92 6.88 -6.10 -3.20
C VAL A 92 7.39 -7.48 -3.63
N GLY A 93 8.57 -7.85 -3.13
CA GLY A 93 9.15 -9.17 -3.41
C GLY A 93 8.35 -10.33 -2.80
N GLU A 94 7.76 -10.09 -1.62
CA GLU A 94 6.87 -11.02 -0.93
C GLU A 94 5.66 -10.23 -0.40
N GLY A 95 4.45 -10.75 -0.59
CA GLY A 95 3.22 -10.05 -0.23
C GLY A 95 2.05 -10.35 -1.16
N LEU A 96 1.04 -9.48 -1.12
CA LEU A 96 -0.12 -9.54 -2.01
C LEU A 96 -0.52 -8.12 -2.43
N ILE A 97 -0.76 -7.92 -3.72
CA ILE A 97 -1.36 -6.69 -4.26
C ILE A 97 -2.70 -7.07 -4.90
N THR A 98 -3.78 -6.38 -4.53
CA THR A 98 -5.10 -6.56 -5.15
C THR A 98 -5.65 -5.25 -5.69
N LEU A 99 -6.55 -5.36 -6.66
CA LEU A 99 -7.30 -4.25 -7.26
C LEU A 99 -8.80 -4.52 -7.13
N GLU A 100 -9.55 -3.50 -6.75
CA GLU A 100 -11.01 -3.53 -6.69
C GLU A 100 -11.58 -2.28 -7.38
N ARG A 101 -12.68 -2.44 -8.13
CA ARG A 101 -13.40 -1.29 -8.70
C ARG A 101 -14.26 -0.65 -7.62
N VAL A 102 -14.14 0.66 -7.46
CA VAL A 102 -14.90 1.44 -6.47
C VAL A 102 -15.51 2.68 -7.12
N GLU A 103 -16.48 3.28 -6.44
CA GLU A 103 -17.05 4.58 -6.82
C GLU A 103 -16.75 5.62 -5.74
N VAL A 104 -16.07 6.70 -6.11
CA VAL A 104 -15.74 7.79 -5.20
C VAL A 104 -16.91 8.77 -5.14
N ILE A 105 -17.60 8.79 -4.01
CA ILE A 105 -18.75 9.66 -3.76
C ILE A 105 -18.33 11.09 -3.45
N ALA A 106 -17.23 11.26 -2.70
CA ALA A 106 -16.73 12.57 -2.31
C ALA A 106 -15.22 12.54 -2.10
N TYR A 107 -14.51 13.39 -2.84
CA TYR A 107 -13.12 13.74 -2.57
C TYR A 107 -13.05 15.22 -2.21
N ARG A 108 -12.80 15.52 -0.94
CA ARG A 108 -12.67 16.88 -0.42
C ARG A 108 -11.22 17.08 0.01
N SER A 109 -10.52 17.95 -0.69
CA SER A 109 -9.36 18.63 -0.12
C SER A 109 -9.78 20.07 0.12
N PRO A 110 -9.51 20.68 1.28
CA PRO A 110 -9.54 22.13 1.35
C PRO A 110 -8.58 22.62 0.26
N ASP A 111 -9.07 23.46 -0.65
CA ASP A 111 -8.17 24.17 -1.54
C ASP A 111 -7.13 24.82 -0.64
N LYS A 112 -5.85 24.48 -0.85
CA LYS A 112 -4.79 25.33 -0.33
C LYS A 112 -4.97 26.63 -1.09
N GLU A 113 -5.62 27.61 -0.47
CA GLU A 113 -5.51 28.99 -0.90
C GLU A 113 -4.02 29.27 -1.10
N VAL A 114 -3.61 29.39 -2.36
CA VAL A 114 -2.31 29.94 -2.69
C VAL A 114 -2.43 31.44 -2.42
N GLY A 115 -2.04 31.84 -1.22
CA GLY A 115 -1.92 33.24 -0.80
C GLY A 115 -1.41 33.28 0.65
N SER A 116 -0.32 33.96 1.01
CA SER A 116 0.42 35.05 0.36
C SER A 116 1.92 34.92 0.60
#